data_AF-A0A7G8GL44-F1
#
_entry.id   AF-A0A7G8GL44-F1
#
_cell.length_a   1.000
_cell.length_b   1.000
_cell.length_c   1.000
_cell.angle_alpha   90.00
_cell.angle_beta   90.00
_cell.angle_gamma   90.00
#
_symmetry.space_group_name_H-M   'P 1'
#
loop_
_entity.id
_entity.type
_entity.pdbx_description
1 polymer ?
#
loop_
_entity_poly.entity_id
_entity_poly.type
_entity_poly.pdbx_seq_one_letter_code
_entity_poly.pdbx_strand_id
1 'polypeptide(L)'
;MPKLRSGEEWAKSLRQDIKTEIGLGWNVCGHKRSDGTLPGSCKLTHRTEDGRRSSVMLPFPWEASSKRQILNRVIAIGKALQADPQKELNEVAKINSDTVDEQAEAQSGPRRSKSKGWDAVLERFLQSKSSCRWKTLRDYQYRLGRALELLNHHNPKPRTGLGLMKAYKEVHFLGPNGEENKPGAQLEAGASGRKKSLDDIARFLNFAVEVCGMPERYLPPDPKQIEELVGFKTVSATHALTPAIKPDMLVELLDDLLEEGKVREYVAVAIVGYCGLRPSELATLHQVDGQARVVSTKRNMKQMKHPPEARDIFPLEIKGRNHEGARVLQQFFEGKMKLPTALQVQIERMNPDHPNHINSYSYVGMEFRQMLCVRCKAWKNLKSNPGTEDITPYSLRHGFAWRATYGDTQMSHRAAARLMGHDLVTHMRWYGRWIDRASVKAEVDRLNDKCY
;
A
#
# COMPACT_ATOMS: atom_id res chain seq x y z
N MET A 1 -7.43 -19.57 -34.35
CA MET A 1 -6.52 -18.85 -35.28
C MET A 1 -6.21 -19.76 -36.46
N PRO A 2 -6.16 -19.27 -37.71
CA PRO A 2 -5.80 -20.13 -38.84
C PRO A 2 -4.36 -20.63 -38.71
N LYS A 3 -4.12 -21.89 -39.05
CA LYS A 3 -2.78 -22.53 -38.99
C LYS A 3 -1.77 -21.75 -39.84
N LEU A 4 -0.61 -21.46 -39.25
CA LEU A 4 0.54 -20.84 -39.93
C LEU A 4 1.02 -21.75 -41.06
N ARG A 5 1.20 -21.20 -42.27
CA ARG A 5 1.89 -21.90 -43.36
C ARG A 5 3.41 -21.77 -43.18
N SER A 6 4.12 -22.87 -43.38
CA SER A 6 5.59 -22.89 -43.54
C SER A 6 5.98 -21.87 -44.64
N GLY A 7 6.89 -20.93 -44.32
CA GLY A 7 7.41 -19.92 -45.27
C GLY A 7 7.17 -18.44 -44.93
N GLU A 8 6.37 -18.08 -43.92
CA GLU A 8 6.07 -16.68 -43.53
C GLU A 8 6.80 -16.17 -42.27
N GLU A 9 7.85 -16.83 -41.80
CA GLU A 9 8.58 -16.41 -40.59
C GLU A 9 9.15 -14.99 -40.70
N TRP A 10 9.60 -14.62 -41.90
CA TRP A 10 10.09 -13.26 -42.20
C TRP A 10 9.00 -12.20 -42.01
N ALA A 11 7.73 -12.51 -42.31
CA ALA A 11 6.59 -11.60 -42.17
C ALA A 11 6.20 -11.43 -40.70
N LYS A 12 6.34 -12.47 -39.88
CA LYS A 12 6.17 -12.37 -38.42
C LYS A 12 7.24 -11.47 -37.81
N SER A 13 8.50 -11.67 -38.22
CA SER A 13 9.61 -10.79 -37.82
C SER A 13 9.38 -9.35 -38.29
N LEU A 14 8.96 -9.12 -39.54
CA LEU A 14 8.64 -7.78 -40.06
C LEU A 14 7.57 -7.05 -39.24
N ARG A 15 6.46 -7.73 -38.91
CA ARG A 15 5.40 -7.13 -38.06
C ARG A 15 5.90 -6.80 -36.66
N GLN A 16 6.79 -7.63 -36.12
CA GLN A 16 7.42 -7.39 -34.82
C GLN A 16 8.38 -6.19 -34.88
N ASP A 17 9.15 -6.05 -35.97
CA ASP A 17 10.05 -4.92 -36.21
C ASP A 17 9.23 -3.61 -36.33
N ILE A 18 8.17 -3.60 -37.14
CA ILE A 18 7.25 -2.44 -37.27
C ILE A 18 6.69 -2.03 -35.91
N LYS A 19 6.20 -3.00 -35.13
CA LYS A 19 5.65 -2.75 -33.79
C LYS A 19 6.71 -2.20 -32.82
N THR A 20 7.97 -2.59 -32.99
CA THR A 20 9.09 -2.15 -32.16
C THR A 20 9.50 -0.71 -32.46
N GLU A 21 9.38 -0.30 -33.72
CA GLU A 21 9.83 1.00 -34.22
C GLU A 21 8.75 2.10 -34.11
N ILE A 22 7.51 1.83 -34.54
CA ILE A 22 6.44 2.85 -34.59
C ILE A 22 5.22 2.54 -33.71
N GLY A 23 5.26 1.45 -32.93
CA GLY A 23 4.25 1.12 -31.94
C GLY A 23 3.09 0.26 -32.45
N LEU A 24 2.05 0.13 -31.61
CA LEU A 24 0.86 -0.68 -31.88
C LEU A 24 -0.11 0.04 -32.83
N GLY A 25 -0.95 -0.72 -33.55
CA GLY A 25 -1.94 -0.16 -34.49
C GLY A 25 -1.55 -0.31 -35.96
N TRP A 26 -0.32 -0.73 -36.24
CA TRP A 26 0.22 -0.96 -37.57
C TRP A 26 0.27 -2.45 -37.90
N ASN A 27 -0.17 -2.81 -39.11
CA ASN A 27 -0.07 -4.18 -39.60
C ASN A 27 0.15 -4.23 -41.11
N VAL A 28 0.95 -5.20 -41.56
CA VAL A 28 1.19 -5.46 -42.98
C VAL A 28 0.85 -6.90 -43.33
N CYS A 29 0.28 -7.10 -44.51
CA CYS A 29 0.02 -8.43 -45.05
C CYS A 29 0.07 -8.44 -46.58
N GLY A 30 0.30 -9.60 -47.17
CA GLY A 30 0.11 -9.79 -48.61
C GLY A 30 -1.36 -9.65 -48.98
N HIS A 31 -1.63 -8.96 -50.09
CA HIS A 31 -2.98 -8.88 -50.65
C HIS A 31 -3.12 -9.84 -51.84
N LYS A 32 -4.20 -10.62 -51.87
CA LYS A 32 -4.56 -11.47 -53.01
C LYS A 32 -5.55 -10.73 -53.89
N ARG A 33 -5.34 -10.72 -55.21
CA ARG A 33 -6.38 -10.28 -56.16
C ARG A 33 -7.51 -11.32 -56.20
N SER A 34 -8.68 -10.87 -56.63
CA SER A 34 -9.92 -11.67 -56.76
C SER A 34 -9.83 -12.77 -57.82
N ASP A 35 -8.82 -12.74 -58.68
CA ASP A 35 -8.55 -13.72 -59.74
C ASP A 35 -7.74 -14.95 -59.26
N GLY A 36 -7.41 -15.04 -57.97
CA GLY A 36 -6.69 -16.17 -57.38
C GLY A 36 -5.18 -16.18 -57.69
N THR A 37 -4.72 -15.33 -58.60
CA THR A 37 -3.30 -15.03 -58.80
C THR A 37 -2.79 -14.10 -57.70
N LEU A 38 -1.58 -14.35 -57.21
CA LEU A 38 -0.86 -13.44 -56.31
C LEU A 38 -0.11 -12.41 -57.18
N PRO A 39 -0.50 -11.13 -57.23
CA PRO A 39 0.47 -10.08 -57.47
C PRO A 39 0.87 -9.57 -56.10
N GLY A 40 2.17 -9.65 -55.80
CA GLY A 40 2.75 -9.48 -54.48
C GLY A 40 2.52 -8.14 -53.77
N SER A 41 1.53 -7.31 -54.06
CA SER A 41 1.39 -6.02 -53.37
C SER A 41 1.20 -6.15 -51.84
N CYS A 42 2.06 -5.45 -51.09
CA CYS A 42 1.99 -5.33 -49.63
C CYS A 42 0.86 -4.38 -49.21
N LYS A 43 -0.11 -4.86 -48.43
CA LYS A 43 -1.16 -4.02 -47.83
C LYS A 43 -0.75 -3.55 -46.45
N LEU A 44 -0.73 -2.23 -46.25
CA LEU A 44 -0.56 -1.60 -44.94
C LEU A 44 -1.93 -1.26 -44.34
N THR A 45 -2.13 -1.61 -43.08
CA THR A 45 -3.30 -1.23 -42.28
C THR A 45 -2.84 -0.41 -41.08
N HIS A 46 -3.48 0.73 -40.85
CA HIS A 46 -3.34 1.53 -39.65
C HIS A 46 -4.69 1.61 -38.94
N ARG A 47 -4.68 1.49 -37.60
CA ARG A 47 -5.86 1.69 -36.77
C ARG A 47 -5.61 2.86 -35.83
N THR A 48 -6.40 3.92 -35.99
CA THR A 48 -6.29 5.15 -35.19
C THR A 48 -6.82 4.92 -33.77
N GLU A 49 -6.57 5.90 -32.89
CA GLU A 49 -6.95 5.86 -31.48
C GLU A 49 -8.47 5.73 -31.27
N ASP A 50 -9.27 6.29 -32.18
CA ASP A 50 -10.74 6.16 -32.22
C ASP A 50 -11.24 4.79 -32.71
N GLY A 51 -10.32 3.86 -32.99
CA GLY A 51 -10.64 2.52 -33.47
C GLY A 51 -11.00 2.44 -34.96
N ARG A 52 -11.01 3.57 -35.69
CA ARG A 52 -11.16 3.61 -37.15
C ARG A 52 -9.98 2.91 -37.82
N ARG A 53 -10.27 2.17 -38.88
CA ARG A 53 -9.29 1.39 -39.64
C ARG A 53 -9.14 1.99 -41.03
N SER A 54 -7.93 2.37 -41.40
CA SER A 54 -7.57 2.75 -42.76
C SER A 54 -6.58 1.75 -43.35
N SER A 55 -6.52 1.65 -44.67
CA SER A 55 -5.59 0.74 -45.35
C SER A 55 -5.14 1.32 -46.68
N VAL A 56 -3.88 1.06 -47.04
CA VAL A 56 -3.28 1.51 -48.29
C VAL A 56 -2.41 0.38 -48.87
N MET A 57 -2.31 0.34 -50.20
CA MET A 57 -1.44 -0.60 -50.89
C MET A 57 -0.07 0.05 -51.08
N LEU A 58 0.99 -0.65 -50.67
CA LEU A 58 2.37 -0.24 -50.89
C LEU A 58 2.89 -0.88 -52.19
N PRO A 59 3.74 -0.17 -52.96
CA PRO A 59 4.26 -0.64 -54.25
C PRO A 59 5.42 -1.64 -54.08
N PHE A 60 5.36 -2.52 -53.08
CA PHE A 60 6.38 -3.54 -52.83
C PHE A 60 5.81 -4.94 -52.98
N PRO A 61 6.56 -5.89 -53.55
CA PRO A 61 6.19 -7.28 -53.55
C PRO A 61 6.26 -7.87 -52.12
N TRP A 62 5.38 -8.82 -51.79
CA TRP A 62 5.17 -9.38 -50.46
C TRP A 62 5.99 -10.67 -50.36
N GLU A 63 7.29 -10.46 -50.28
CA GLU A 63 8.32 -11.49 -50.29
C GLU A 63 9.47 -11.08 -49.36
N ALA A 64 10.28 -12.06 -48.94
CA ALA A 64 11.32 -11.84 -47.93
C ALA A 64 12.39 -10.82 -48.35
N SER A 65 12.73 -10.76 -49.65
CA SER A 65 13.64 -9.78 -50.27
C SER A 65 13.20 -8.34 -50.03
N SER A 66 11.88 -8.08 -50.01
CA SER A 66 11.30 -6.74 -49.83
C SER A 66 11.13 -6.34 -48.36
N LYS A 67 11.48 -7.21 -47.40
CA LYS A 67 11.26 -6.99 -45.96
C LYS A 67 11.80 -5.63 -45.49
N ARG A 68 13.04 -5.29 -45.84
CA ARG A 68 13.70 -4.05 -45.40
C ARG A 68 13.04 -2.81 -45.99
N GLN A 69 12.67 -2.85 -47.27
CA GLN A 69 12.00 -1.76 -47.97
C GLN A 69 10.60 -1.50 -47.39
N ILE A 70 9.83 -2.56 -47.12
CA ILE A 70 8.51 -2.46 -46.46
C ILE A 70 8.67 -1.85 -45.06
N LEU A 71 9.62 -2.34 -44.25
CA LEU A 71 9.85 -1.82 -42.90
C LEU A 71 10.15 -0.32 -42.92
N ASN A 72 11.14 0.09 -43.72
CA ASN A 72 11.56 1.48 -43.81
C ASN A 72 10.42 2.39 -44.29
N ARG A 73 9.64 1.96 -45.29
CA ARG A 73 8.48 2.73 -45.77
C ARG A 73 7.42 2.89 -44.69
N VAL A 74 7.10 1.80 -43.98
CA VAL A 74 6.09 1.84 -42.91
C VAL A 74 6.53 2.75 -41.76
N ILE A 75 7.83 2.75 -41.42
CA ILE A 75 8.39 3.67 -40.43
C ILE A 75 8.26 5.13 -40.89
N ALA A 76 8.61 5.43 -42.15
CA ALA A 76 8.49 6.78 -42.70
C ALA A 76 7.05 7.29 -42.68
N ILE A 77 6.09 6.45 -43.13
CA ILE A 77 4.66 6.76 -43.07
C ILE A 77 4.19 6.97 -41.61
N GLY A 78 4.64 6.11 -40.69
CA GLY A 78 4.29 6.19 -39.28
C GLY A 78 4.80 7.47 -38.62
N LYS A 79 6.05 7.86 -38.88
CA LYS A 79 6.62 9.12 -38.37
C LYS A 79 5.92 10.35 -38.96
N ALA A 80 5.61 10.33 -40.25
CA ALA A 80 4.90 11.43 -40.90
C ALA A 80 3.48 11.62 -40.34
N LEU A 81 2.76 10.53 -40.06
CA LEU A 81 1.44 10.60 -39.40
C LEU A 81 1.52 10.99 -37.92
N GLN A 82 2.62 10.68 -37.22
CA GLN A 82 2.85 11.18 -35.86
C GLN A 82 3.16 12.68 -35.84
N ALA A 83 3.89 13.18 -36.84
CA ALA A 83 4.22 14.60 -36.97
C ALA A 83 3.01 15.45 -37.39
N ASP A 84 2.09 14.88 -38.17
CA ASP A 84 0.89 15.57 -38.65
C ASP A 84 -0.34 14.64 -38.61
N PRO A 85 -1.05 14.58 -37.46
CA PRO A 85 -2.17 13.66 -37.27
C PRO A 85 -3.42 13.98 -38.11
N GLN A 86 -3.50 15.15 -38.76
CA GLN A 86 -4.64 15.53 -39.60
C GLN A 86 -4.57 14.93 -41.00
N LYS A 87 -3.39 14.42 -41.42
CA LYS A 87 -3.22 13.81 -42.75
C LYS A 87 -3.79 12.40 -42.82
N GLU A 88 -4.33 12.05 -43.99
CA GLU A 88 -4.83 10.70 -44.22
C GLU A 88 -3.71 9.72 -44.62
N LEU A 89 -3.86 8.45 -44.21
CA LEU A 89 -2.88 7.38 -44.50
C LEU A 89 -2.56 7.27 -46.01
N ASN A 90 -3.55 7.45 -46.88
CA ASN A 90 -3.37 7.34 -48.33
C ASN A 90 -2.53 8.49 -48.89
N GLU A 91 -2.71 9.70 -48.37
CA GLU A 91 -1.96 10.89 -48.78
C GLU A 91 -0.49 10.77 -48.36
N VAL A 92 -0.23 10.40 -47.11
CA VAL A 92 1.12 10.21 -46.58
C VAL A 92 1.86 9.07 -47.27
N ALA A 93 1.15 8.00 -47.64
CA ALA A 93 1.74 6.87 -48.37
C ALA A 93 2.14 7.23 -49.81
N LYS A 94 1.41 8.16 -50.46
CA LYS A 94 1.75 8.71 -51.77
C LYS A 94 2.95 9.65 -51.69
N ILE A 95 2.98 10.60 -50.74
CA ILE A 95 4.11 11.54 -50.61
C ILE A 95 5.43 10.82 -50.33
N ASN A 96 5.38 9.75 -49.52
CA ASN A 96 6.56 8.94 -49.24
C ASN A 96 6.95 8.00 -50.39
N SER A 97 6.26 7.99 -51.56
CA SER A 97 6.68 7.20 -52.73
C SER A 97 8.04 7.64 -53.27
N ASP A 98 8.33 8.92 -53.14
CA ASP A 98 9.41 9.56 -53.89
C ASP A 98 10.68 9.79 -53.05
N THR A 99 10.63 9.51 -51.74
CA THR A 99 11.70 9.83 -50.77
C THR A 99 12.56 8.63 -50.32
N VAL A 100 12.37 7.44 -50.88
CA VAL A 100 13.06 6.21 -50.39
C VAL A 100 14.50 6.06 -50.87
N ASP A 101 14.97 6.85 -51.85
CA ASP A 101 16.34 6.74 -52.35
C ASP A 101 17.39 7.60 -51.61
N GLU A 102 17.01 8.54 -50.73
CA GLU A 102 17.97 9.53 -50.20
C GLU A 102 18.23 9.53 -48.69
N GLN A 103 17.59 8.67 -47.88
CA GLN A 103 17.72 8.72 -46.40
C GLN A 103 18.31 7.46 -45.75
N ALA A 104 19.26 6.79 -46.41
CA ALA A 104 19.98 5.65 -45.84
C ALA A 104 21.17 6.04 -44.93
N GLU A 105 21.58 7.31 -44.87
CA GLU A 105 22.81 7.72 -44.18
C GLU A 105 22.63 8.94 -43.26
N ALA A 106 21.72 8.89 -42.29
CA ALA A 106 21.76 9.83 -41.16
C ALA A 106 20.89 9.35 -40.00
N GLN A 107 21.44 8.53 -39.10
CA GLN A 107 21.13 8.56 -37.65
C GLN A 107 21.83 7.38 -36.93
N SER A 108 23.14 7.49 -36.78
CA SER A 108 23.88 6.84 -35.68
C SER A 108 24.00 7.85 -34.54
N GLY A 109 23.07 7.76 -33.57
CA GLY A 109 23.10 8.50 -32.30
C GLY A 109 22.78 7.55 -31.14
N PRO A 110 23.35 7.79 -29.93
CA PRO A 110 23.56 6.74 -28.95
C PRO A 110 22.25 6.21 -28.35
N ARG A 111 22.08 4.88 -28.41
CA ARG A 111 20.97 4.16 -27.79
C ARG A 111 20.99 4.35 -26.26
N ARG A 112 20.16 5.26 -25.74
CA ARG A 112 19.74 5.20 -24.34
C ARG A 112 18.98 3.89 -24.13
N SER A 113 19.53 3.03 -23.29
CA SER A 113 18.98 1.74 -22.87
C SER A 113 17.48 1.85 -22.52
N LYS A 114 16.61 1.30 -23.39
CA LYS A 114 15.17 1.15 -23.13
C LYS A 114 14.95 -0.20 -22.44
N SER A 115 14.70 -0.20 -21.14
CA SER A 115 14.17 -1.37 -20.44
C SER A 115 12.70 -1.58 -20.85
N LYS A 116 12.45 -2.32 -21.95
CA LYS A 116 11.11 -2.43 -22.54
C LYS A 116 10.29 -3.55 -21.87
N GLY A 117 9.52 -3.20 -20.82
CA GLY A 117 8.54 -4.10 -20.19
C GLY A 117 8.01 -3.56 -18.85
N TRP A 118 6.78 -3.91 -18.47
CA TRP A 118 6.19 -3.46 -17.20
C TRP A 118 6.97 -3.95 -15.98
N ASP A 119 7.57 -5.14 -16.06
CA ASP A 119 8.45 -5.72 -15.04
C ASP A 119 9.65 -4.80 -14.75
N ALA A 120 10.31 -4.30 -15.81
CA ALA A 120 11.45 -3.40 -15.65
C ALA A 120 11.03 -2.01 -15.11
N VAL A 121 9.82 -1.55 -15.44
CA VAL A 121 9.27 -0.31 -14.88
C VAL A 121 9.01 -0.48 -13.37
N LEU A 122 8.47 -1.63 -12.95
CA LEU A 122 8.27 -1.94 -11.53
C LEU A 122 9.60 -2.02 -10.78
N GLU A 123 10.60 -2.68 -11.35
CA GLU A 123 11.92 -2.76 -10.75
C GLU A 123 12.53 -1.37 -10.53
N ARG A 124 12.51 -0.51 -11.56
CA ARG A 124 12.97 0.89 -11.45
C ARG A 124 12.15 1.69 -10.43
N PHE A 125 10.85 1.48 -10.36
CA PHE A 125 10.01 2.12 -9.35
C PHE A 125 10.43 1.70 -7.94
N LEU A 126 10.60 0.41 -7.69
CA LEU A 126 11.00 -0.10 -6.37
C LEU A 126 12.41 0.38 -5.99
N GLN A 127 13.35 0.42 -6.95
CA GLN A 127 14.68 1.00 -6.75
C GLN A 127 14.59 2.49 -6.34
N SER A 128 13.69 3.27 -6.96
CA SER A 128 13.44 4.67 -6.57
C SER A 128 12.88 4.82 -5.14
N LYS A 129 12.35 3.73 -4.57
CA LYS A 129 11.82 3.66 -3.20
C LYS A 129 12.77 2.96 -2.22
N SER A 130 14.00 2.65 -2.61
CA SER A 130 14.99 1.93 -1.78
C SER A 130 15.23 2.54 -0.39
N SER A 131 15.06 3.86 -0.22
CA SER A 131 15.16 4.53 1.09
C SER A 131 13.95 4.29 2.02
N CYS A 132 12.86 3.70 1.52
CA CYS A 132 11.68 3.40 2.32
C CYS A 132 11.93 2.21 3.28
N ARG A 133 11.16 2.19 4.38
CA ARG A 133 11.20 1.05 5.32
C ARG A 133 10.82 -0.25 4.62
N TRP A 134 11.42 -1.36 5.06
CA TRP A 134 11.19 -2.68 4.48
C TRP A 134 9.70 -3.07 4.38
N LYS A 135 8.87 -2.71 5.37
CA LYS A 135 7.42 -2.96 5.32
C LYS A 135 6.74 -2.20 4.19
N THR A 136 7.11 -0.94 4.00
CA THR A 136 6.57 -0.10 2.92
C THR A 136 6.99 -0.66 1.56
N LEU A 137 8.24 -1.12 1.43
CA LEU A 137 8.72 -1.80 0.23
C LEU A 137 7.99 -3.11 -0.04
N ARG A 138 7.83 -3.97 0.98
CA ARG A 138 7.06 -5.22 0.89
C ARG A 138 5.61 -4.98 0.46
N ASP A 139 5.00 -3.94 1.02
CA ASP A 139 3.65 -3.50 0.70
C ASP A 139 3.54 -3.04 -0.76
N TYR A 140 4.51 -2.27 -1.26
CA TYR A 140 4.60 -1.90 -2.68
C TYR A 140 4.75 -3.15 -3.55
N GLN A 141 5.69 -4.04 -3.23
CA GLN A 141 5.91 -5.28 -3.97
C GLN A 141 4.63 -6.12 -4.07
N TYR A 142 3.90 -6.27 -2.96
CA TYR A 142 2.66 -7.04 -2.93
C TYR A 142 1.57 -6.42 -3.80
N ARG A 143 1.31 -5.11 -3.63
CA ARG A 143 0.19 -4.43 -4.34
C ARG A 143 0.50 -4.19 -5.81
N LEU A 144 1.74 -3.79 -6.12
CA LEU A 144 2.16 -3.55 -7.49
C LEU A 144 2.47 -4.85 -8.24
N GLY A 145 2.90 -5.91 -7.56
CA GLY A 145 3.04 -7.24 -8.16
C GLY A 145 1.71 -7.77 -8.68
N ARG A 146 0.63 -7.60 -7.90
CA ARG A 146 -0.74 -7.89 -8.34
C ARG A 146 -1.18 -7.03 -9.54
N ALA A 147 -0.88 -5.73 -9.50
CA ALA A 147 -1.19 -4.86 -10.64
C ALA A 147 -0.41 -5.26 -11.91
N LEU A 148 0.84 -5.68 -11.76
CA LEU A 148 1.68 -6.18 -12.84
C LEU A 148 1.14 -7.49 -13.43
N GLU A 149 0.68 -8.41 -12.58
CA GLU A 149 0.01 -9.64 -13.02
C GLU A 149 -1.20 -9.32 -13.91
N LEU A 150 -2.00 -8.31 -13.54
CA LEU A 150 -3.13 -7.88 -14.37
C LEU A 150 -2.68 -7.29 -15.71
N LEU A 151 -1.64 -6.45 -15.72
CA LEU A 151 -1.09 -5.87 -16.96
C LEU A 151 -0.55 -6.96 -17.91
N ASN A 152 0.02 -8.02 -17.35
CA ASN A 152 0.66 -9.09 -18.12
C ASN A 152 -0.32 -10.18 -18.55
N HIS A 153 -1.28 -10.56 -17.71
CA HIS A 153 -2.05 -11.81 -17.86
C HIS A 153 -3.57 -11.65 -17.87
N HIS A 154 -4.12 -10.53 -17.40
CA HIS A 154 -5.58 -10.35 -17.38
C HIS A 154 -6.19 -10.35 -18.79
N ASN A 155 -7.42 -10.83 -18.93
CA ASN A 155 -8.15 -10.84 -20.19
C ASN A 155 -9.54 -10.22 -20.03
N PRO A 156 -9.85 -9.10 -20.72
CA PRO A 156 -8.97 -8.34 -21.61
C PRO A 156 -7.84 -7.63 -20.84
N LYS A 157 -6.65 -7.52 -21.46
CA LYS A 157 -5.52 -6.81 -20.85
C LYS A 157 -5.86 -5.34 -20.64
N PRO A 158 -5.64 -4.77 -19.44
CA PRO A 158 -5.81 -3.35 -19.19
C PRO A 158 -4.95 -2.49 -20.13
N ARG A 159 -5.59 -1.56 -20.84
CA ARG A 159 -4.92 -0.65 -21.79
C ARG A 159 -4.83 0.79 -21.30
N THR A 160 -5.48 1.12 -20.19
CA THR A 160 -5.51 2.45 -19.59
C THR A 160 -5.32 2.35 -18.07
N GLY A 161 -4.95 3.46 -17.42
CA GLY A 161 -4.81 3.52 -15.96
C GLY A 161 -6.12 3.19 -15.25
N LEU A 162 -7.24 3.77 -15.74
CA LEU A 162 -8.58 3.45 -15.25
C LEU A 162 -8.93 1.97 -15.44
N GLY A 163 -8.62 1.41 -16.63
CA GLY A 163 -8.88 0.00 -16.92
C GLY A 163 -8.11 -0.94 -15.98
N LEU A 164 -6.88 -0.59 -15.62
CA LEU A 164 -6.10 -1.36 -14.66
C LEU A 164 -6.71 -1.31 -13.26
N MET A 165 -7.09 -0.12 -12.80
CA MET A 165 -7.69 0.02 -11.46
C MET A 165 -9.07 -0.66 -11.35
N LYS A 166 -9.87 -0.66 -12.43
CA LYS A 166 -11.12 -1.43 -12.50
C LYS A 166 -10.87 -2.94 -12.41
N ALA A 167 -9.96 -3.46 -13.23
CA ALA A 167 -9.57 -4.87 -13.15
C ALA A 167 -9.01 -5.24 -11.77
N TYR A 168 -8.24 -4.35 -11.15
CA TYR A 168 -7.71 -4.56 -9.80
C TYR A 168 -8.83 -4.64 -8.74
N LYS A 169 -9.85 -3.78 -8.85
CA LYS A 169 -11.04 -3.85 -7.99
C LYS A 169 -11.77 -5.18 -8.18
N GLU A 170 -12.07 -5.55 -9.42
CA GLU A 170 -12.79 -6.78 -9.75
C GLU A 170 -12.08 -8.03 -9.20
N VAL A 171 -10.77 -8.13 -9.41
CA VAL A 171 -10.01 -9.35 -9.06
C VAL A 171 -9.62 -9.40 -7.58
N HIS A 172 -9.33 -8.26 -6.93
CA HIS A 172 -8.73 -8.26 -5.59
C HIS A 172 -9.57 -7.60 -4.49
N PHE A 173 -10.66 -6.91 -4.82
CA PHE A 173 -11.54 -6.29 -3.82
C PHE A 173 -12.89 -6.98 -3.75
N LEU A 174 -13.49 -7.31 -4.89
CA LEU A 174 -14.82 -7.89 -4.93
C LEU A 174 -14.82 -9.38 -4.56
N GLY A 175 -15.96 -9.85 -4.08
CA GLY A 175 -16.23 -11.27 -3.90
C GLY A 175 -16.42 -12.01 -5.23
N PRO A 176 -16.52 -13.35 -5.21
CA PRO A 176 -16.70 -14.17 -6.41
C PRO A 176 -17.92 -13.78 -7.26
N ASN A 177 -18.95 -13.18 -6.67
CA ASN A 177 -20.17 -12.75 -7.36
C ASN A 177 -20.30 -11.22 -7.44
N GLY A 178 -19.20 -10.48 -7.26
CA GLY A 178 -19.19 -9.01 -7.33
C GLY A 178 -19.56 -8.33 -6.01
N GLU A 179 -19.55 -9.05 -4.89
CA GLU A 179 -19.90 -8.49 -3.58
C GLU A 179 -18.90 -7.41 -3.15
N GLU A 180 -19.43 -6.24 -2.78
CA GLU A 180 -18.62 -5.08 -2.34
C GLU A 180 -18.36 -5.09 -0.81
N ASN A 181 -19.20 -5.77 -0.05
CA ASN A 181 -19.18 -5.78 1.42
C ASN A 181 -18.96 -7.18 2.00
N LYS A 182 -18.48 -7.25 3.23
CA LYS A 182 -18.32 -8.54 3.94
C LYS A 182 -19.68 -9.18 4.26
N PRO A 183 -19.76 -10.52 4.39
CA PRO A 183 -18.66 -11.48 4.32
C PRO A 183 -18.23 -11.87 2.89
N GLY A 184 -18.97 -11.47 1.85
CA GLY A 184 -18.72 -11.89 0.47
C GLY A 184 -17.49 -11.24 -0.19
N ALA A 185 -17.19 -9.98 0.15
CA ALA A 185 -16.06 -9.27 -0.43
C ALA A 185 -14.69 -9.75 0.07
N GLN A 186 -13.71 -9.82 -0.84
CA GLN A 186 -12.29 -10.00 -0.46
C GLN A 186 -11.78 -8.83 0.39
N LEU A 187 -12.20 -7.61 0.04
CA LEU A 187 -11.91 -6.40 0.79
C LEU A 187 -13.11 -5.47 0.75
N GLU A 188 -13.66 -5.13 1.90
CA GLU A 188 -14.87 -4.30 2.04
C GLU A 188 -14.74 -2.90 1.40
N ALA A 189 -15.84 -2.40 0.85
CA ALA A 189 -15.95 -1.05 0.32
C ALA A 189 -15.57 0.02 1.37
N GLY A 190 -14.87 1.06 0.94
CA GLY A 190 -14.37 2.10 1.84
C GLY A 190 -13.24 1.66 2.78
N ALA A 191 -12.76 0.42 2.68
CA ALA A 191 -11.64 -0.04 3.51
C ALA A 191 -10.35 0.72 3.15
N SER A 192 -9.56 1.05 4.18
CA SER A 192 -8.28 1.76 3.98
C SER A 192 -7.29 0.99 3.10
N GLY A 193 -7.43 -0.34 3.01
CA GLY A 193 -6.62 -1.18 2.12
C GLY A 193 -6.93 -0.96 0.64
N ARG A 194 -8.20 -0.70 0.27
CA ARG A 194 -8.59 -0.36 -1.12
C ARG A 194 -7.90 0.93 -1.54
N LYS A 195 -8.06 1.97 -0.72
CA LYS A 195 -7.42 3.28 -0.92
C LYS A 195 -5.91 3.17 -1.07
N LYS A 196 -5.22 2.51 -0.13
CA LYS A 196 -3.76 2.34 -0.20
C LYS A 196 -3.31 1.63 -1.48
N SER A 197 -4.06 0.63 -1.93
CA SER A 197 -3.73 -0.08 -3.16
C SER A 197 -3.88 0.78 -4.39
N LEU A 198 -5.00 1.50 -4.52
CA LEU A 198 -5.21 2.38 -5.67
C LEU A 198 -4.26 3.58 -5.65
N ASP A 199 -3.97 4.15 -4.48
CA ASP A 199 -2.98 5.24 -4.34
C ASP A 199 -1.57 4.79 -4.77
N ASP A 200 -1.16 3.57 -4.43
CA ASP A 200 0.14 3.04 -4.83
C ASP A 200 0.21 2.71 -6.32
N ILE A 201 -0.87 2.16 -6.87
CA ILE A 201 -1.00 1.96 -8.32
C ILE A 201 -0.94 3.31 -9.03
N ALA A 202 -1.62 4.34 -8.53
CA ALA A 202 -1.57 5.69 -9.11
C ALA A 202 -0.14 6.25 -9.12
N ARG A 203 0.59 6.14 -8.00
CA ARG A 203 2.00 6.55 -7.92
C ARG A 203 2.89 5.79 -8.88
N PHE A 204 2.67 4.48 -9.03
CA PHE A 204 3.40 3.65 -9.97
C PHE A 204 3.13 4.06 -11.42
N LEU A 205 1.87 4.29 -11.78
CA LEU A 205 1.45 4.71 -13.11
C LEU A 205 2.01 6.09 -13.49
N ASN A 206 1.98 7.07 -12.57
CA ASN A 206 2.63 8.36 -12.78
C ASN A 206 4.12 8.19 -13.05
N PHE A 207 4.84 7.42 -12.22
CA PHE A 207 6.26 7.15 -12.44
C PHE A 207 6.51 6.45 -13.78
N ALA A 208 5.66 5.49 -14.16
CA ALA A 208 5.77 4.77 -15.42
C ALA A 208 5.68 5.71 -16.63
N VAL A 209 4.74 6.65 -16.61
CA VAL A 209 4.54 7.63 -17.69
C VAL A 209 5.63 8.69 -17.66
N GLU A 210 5.80 9.39 -16.54
CA GLU A 210 6.67 10.57 -16.42
C GLU A 210 8.16 10.24 -16.49
N VAL A 211 8.59 9.10 -15.93
CA VAL A 211 10.02 8.74 -15.78
C VAL A 211 10.46 7.63 -16.73
N CYS A 212 9.56 6.70 -17.05
CA CYS A 212 9.88 5.56 -17.91
C CYS A 212 9.35 5.70 -19.35
N GLY A 213 8.59 6.75 -19.65
CA GLY A 213 8.06 7.03 -20.99
C GLY A 213 6.97 6.05 -21.42
N MET A 214 6.21 5.50 -20.49
CA MET A 214 5.02 4.71 -20.82
C MET A 214 3.92 5.61 -21.41
N PRO A 215 3.04 5.08 -22.29
CA PRO A 215 2.01 5.90 -22.94
C PRO A 215 1.07 6.60 -21.95
N GLU A 216 0.71 7.86 -22.23
CA GLU A 216 -0.11 8.71 -21.35
C GLU A 216 -1.48 8.13 -20.99
N ARG A 217 -2.06 7.27 -21.83
CA ARG A 217 -3.30 6.55 -21.49
C ARG A 217 -3.22 5.74 -20.19
N TYR A 218 -2.02 5.44 -19.71
CA TYR A 218 -1.77 4.76 -18.43
C TYR A 218 -1.70 5.71 -17.25
N LEU A 219 -1.80 7.03 -17.43
CA LEU A 219 -1.97 7.94 -16.31
C LEU A 219 -3.16 7.52 -15.45
N PRO A 220 -3.06 7.69 -14.11
CA PRO A 220 -4.15 7.37 -13.23
C PRO A 220 -5.39 8.21 -13.58
N PRO A 221 -6.60 7.67 -13.33
CA PRO A 221 -7.84 8.42 -13.52
C PRO A 221 -7.96 9.57 -12.51
N ASP A 222 -8.97 10.40 -12.70
CA ASP A 222 -9.28 11.52 -11.80
C ASP A 222 -9.47 11.02 -10.34
N PRO A 223 -9.05 11.80 -9.31
CA PRO A 223 -9.21 11.42 -7.91
C PRO A 223 -10.64 11.00 -7.51
N LYS A 224 -11.69 11.58 -8.10
CA LYS A 224 -13.09 11.17 -7.84
C LYS A 224 -13.37 9.76 -8.32
N GLN A 225 -12.85 9.38 -9.49
CA GLN A 225 -12.99 8.02 -10.01
C GLN A 225 -12.22 7.02 -9.15
N ILE A 226 -11.07 7.41 -8.61
CA ILE A 226 -10.34 6.57 -7.63
C ILE A 226 -11.19 6.40 -6.36
N GLU A 227 -11.81 7.46 -5.86
CA GLU A 227 -12.68 7.42 -4.68
C GLU A 227 -13.90 6.50 -4.89
N GLU A 228 -14.55 6.55 -6.05
CA GLU A 228 -15.62 5.62 -6.44
C GLU A 228 -15.16 4.16 -6.44
N LEU A 229 -13.94 3.89 -6.90
CA LEU A 229 -13.36 2.53 -6.88
C LEU A 229 -13.01 2.06 -5.46
N VAL A 230 -12.62 2.98 -4.57
CA VAL A 230 -12.47 2.67 -3.14
C VAL A 230 -13.84 2.32 -2.53
N GLY A 231 -14.88 3.05 -2.91
CA GLY A 231 -16.23 2.92 -2.37
C GLY A 231 -16.36 3.55 -0.98
N PHE A 232 -17.55 3.44 -0.41
CA PHE A 232 -17.90 4.07 0.87
C PHE A 232 -18.02 3.03 1.97
N LYS A 233 -17.67 3.43 3.20
CA LYS A 233 -17.93 2.59 4.37
C LYS A 233 -19.41 2.64 4.72
N THR A 234 -20.00 1.48 4.96
CA THR A 234 -21.37 1.34 5.46
C THR A 234 -21.46 1.54 6.98
N VAL A 235 -20.34 1.32 7.69
CA VAL A 235 -20.23 1.52 9.14
C VAL A 235 -19.77 2.94 9.45
N SER A 236 -20.43 3.58 10.41
CA SER A 236 -20.11 4.95 10.82
C SER A 236 -18.67 5.07 11.36
N ALA A 237 -18.09 6.26 11.21
CA ALA A 237 -16.73 6.54 11.69
C ALA A 237 -16.58 6.39 13.22
N THR A 238 -17.67 6.47 13.97
CA THR A 238 -17.72 6.28 15.44
C THR A 238 -17.61 4.81 15.84
N HIS A 239 -18.25 3.89 15.11
CA HIS A 239 -18.10 2.46 15.34
C HIS A 239 -16.71 1.92 14.95
N ALA A 240 -15.97 2.63 14.10
CA ALA A 240 -14.62 2.23 13.68
C ALA A 240 -13.49 2.62 14.65
N LEU A 241 -13.80 3.26 15.78
CA LEU A 241 -12.81 3.67 16.76
C LEU A 241 -12.40 2.49 17.64
N THR A 242 -11.11 2.40 17.96
CA THR A 242 -10.61 1.36 18.87
C THR A 242 -11.18 1.61 20.28
N PRO A 243 -11.92 0.65 20.86
CA PRO A 243 -12.47 0.81 22.20
C PRO A 243 -11.35 0.90 23.23
N ALA A 244 -11.55 1.72 24.26
CA ALA A 244 -10.63 1.81 25.38
C ALA A 244 -10.90 0.69 26.40
N ILE A 245 -9.85 0.14 27.00
CA ILE A 245 -10.00 -0.69 28.20
C ILE A 245 -10.20 0.25 29.39
N LYS A 246 -11.40 0.19 29.99
CA LYS A 246 -11.76 0.97 31.18
C LYS A 246 -10.97 0.53 32.42
N PRO A 247 -10.92 1.35 33.49
CA PRO A 247 -10.23 1.00 34.73
C PRO A 247 -10.59 -0.41 35.22
N ASP A 248 -11.87 -0.71 35.42
CA ASP A 248 -12.32 -1.99 35.98
C ASP A 248 -11.91 -3.19 35.11
N MET A 249 -12.02 -3.04 33.78
CA MET A 249 -11.57 -4.07 32.83
C MET A 249 -10.05 -4.29 32.87
N LEU A 250 -9.26 -3.22 33.09
CA LEU A 250 -7.81 -3.37 33.26
C LEU A 250 -7.50 -4.07 34.57
N VAL A 251 -8.22 -3.73 35.64
CA VAL A 251 -8.07 -4.37 36.95
C VAL A 251 -8.39 -5.87 36.87
N GLU A 252 -9.56 -6.23 36.34
CA GLU A 252 -9.97 -7.62 36.10
C GLU A 252 -8.92 -8.39 35.32
N LEU A 253 -8.44 -7.83 34.20
CA LEU A 253 -7.40 -8.47 33.39
C LEU A 253 -6.09 -8.69 34.16
N LEU A 254 -5.69 -7.75 35.00
CA LEU A 254 -4.45 -7.85 35.79
C LEU A 254 -4.58 -8.87 36.92
N ASP A 255 -5.73 -8.90 37.60
CA ASP A 255 -6.00 -9.85 38.68
C ASP A 255 -6.10 -11.28 38.13
N ASP A 256 -6.84 -11.49 37.03
CA ASP A 256 -6.92 -12.79 36.34
C ASP A 256 -5.52 -13.31 35.93
N LEU A 257 -4.64 -12.43 35.44
CA LEU A 257 -3.28 -12.81 35.08
C LEU A 257 -2.47 -13.27 36.30
N LEU A 258 -2.66 -12.64 37.46
CA LEU A 258 -1.99 -13.06 38.69
C LEU A 258 -2.56 -14.38 39.22
N GLU A 259 -3.88 -14.56 39.19
CA GLU A 259 -4.55 -15.81 39.58
C GLU A 259 -4.12 -17.00 38.71
N GLU A 260 -3.92 -16.78 37.40
CA GLU A 260 -3.38 -17.79 36.48
C GLU A 260 -1.85 -18.02 36.65
N GLY A 261 -1.18 -17.34 37.57
CA GLY A 261 0.26 -17.42 37.78
C GLY A 261 1.09 -16.79 36.63
N LYS A 262 0.47 -15.97 35.78
CA LYS A 262 1.07 -15.31 34.62
C LYS A 262 1.72 -13.97 34.97
N VAL A 263 2.61 -14.00 35.97
CA VAL A 263 3.26 -12.81 36.53
C VAL A 263 4.03 -12.01 35.46
N ARG A 264 4.67 -12.67 34.49
CA ARG A 264 5.43 -11.97 33.45
C ARG A 264 4.52 -11.24 32.47
N GLU A 265 3.41 -11.87 32.08
CA GLU A 265 2.38 -11.26 31.25
C GLU A 265 1.70 -10.10 31.97
N TYR A 266 1.41 -10.25 33.27
CA TYR A 266 0.94 -9.18 34.15
C TYR A 266 1.87 -7.97 34.08
N VAL A 267 3.19 -8.15 34.23
CA VAL A 267 4.17 -7.03 34.15
C VAL A 267 4.08 -6.32 32.80
N ALA A 268 4.04 -7.07 31.70
CA ALA A 268 3.97 -6.49 30.36
C ALA A 268 2.67 -5.70 30.14
N VAL A 269 1.52 -6.26 30.56
CA VAL A 269 0.20 -5.62 30.44
C VAL A 269 0.09 -4.41 31.37
N ALA A 270 0.56 -4.52 32.62
CA ALA A 270 0.57 -3.44 33.60
C ALA A 270 1.40 -2.26 33.11
N ILE A 271 2.63 -2.47 32.65
CA ILE A 271 3.47 -1.39 32.12
C ILE A 271 2.79 -0.72 30.91
N VAL A 272 2.28 -1.50 29.94
CA VAL A 272 1.59 -0.92 28.77
C VAL A 272 0.32 -0.16 29.15
N GLY A 273 -0.48 -0.74 30.06
CA GLY A 273 -1.76 -0.20 30.50
C GLY A 273 -1.61 1.05 31.37
N TYR A 274 -0.78 0.99 32.42
CA TYR A 274 -0.56 2.09 33.36
C TYR A 274 0.25 3.24 32.77
N CYS A 275 1.20 2.97 31.86
CA CYS A 275 2.07 4.01 31.29
C CYS A 275 1.64 4.47 29.89
N GLY A 276 0.59 3.86 29.33
CA GLY A 276 0.08 4.22 28.00
C GLY A 276 1.08 3.98 26.89
N LEU A 277 1.96 2.97 26.99
CA LEU A 277 2.96 2.66 25.97
C LEU A 277 2.34 2.01 24.72
N ARG A 278 3.00 2.13 23.57
CA ARG A 278 2.74 1.17 22.48
C ARG A 278 3.39 -0.16 22.88
N PRO A 279 2.80 -1.32 22.54
CA PRO A 279 3.44 -2.60 22.83
C PRO A 279 4.89 -2.71 22.32
N SER A 280 5.20 -2.12 21.16
CA SER A 280 6.57 -2.09 20.62
C SER A 280 7.53 -1.19 21.40
N GLU A 281 7.04 -0.20 22.15
CA GLU A 281 7.86 0.72 22.94
C GLU A 281 8.47 0.05 24.19
N LEU A 282 7.99 -1.14 24.59
CA LEU A 282 8.65 -1.99 25.59
C LEU A 282 10.12 -2.26 25.24
N ALA A 283 10.46 -2.33 23.95
CA ALA A 283 11.82 -2.56 23.47
C ALA A 283 12.79 -1.40 23.69
N THR A 284 12.26 -0.23 24.03
CA THR A 284 13.01 1.01 24.18
C THR A 284 12.80 1.63 25.57
N LEU A 285 12.12 0.90 26.46
CA LEU A 285 11.90 1.30 27.84
C LEU A 285 13.22 1.15 28.60
N HIS A 286 13.65 2.23 29.23
CA HIS A 286 14.90 2.31 29.99
C HIS A 286 14.74 3.27 31.16
N GLN A 287 15.72 3.34 32.05
CA GLN A 287 15.74 4.26 33.18
C GLN A 287 17.00 5.13 33.12
N VAL A 288 16.84 6.43 33.39
CA VAL A 288 17.94 7.39 33.51
C VAL A 288 17.70 8.17 34.79
N ASP A 289 18.68 8.19 35.70
CA ASP A 289 18.60 8.90 37.00
C ASP A 289 17.34 8.55 37.80
N GLY A 290 16.96 7.26 37.82
CA GLY A 290 15.75 6.79 38.51
C GLY A 290 14.44 7.05 37.77
N GLN A 291 14.43 7.87 36.71
CA GLN A 291 13.24 8.18 35.92
C GLN A 291 13.08 7.22 34.73
N ALA A 292 11.92 6.58 34.63
CA ALA A 292 11.57 5.74 33.50
C ALA A 292 11.37 6.58 32.23
N ARG A 293 11.96 6.14 31.13
CA ARG A 293 11.97 6.81 29.84
C ARG A 293 11.76 5.85 28.69
N VAL A 294 11.25 6.36 27.58
CA VAL A 294 11.04 5.56 26.38
C VAL A 294 11.23 6.35 25.10
N VAL A 295 11.85 5.71 24.11
CA VAL A 295 11.99 6.26 22.75
C VAL A 295 10.81 5.83 21.90
N SER A 296 10.24 6.74 21.11
CA SER A 296 9.13 6.33 20.25
C SER A 296 9.59 5.42 19.10
N THR A 297 8.96 4.25 18.99
CA THR A 297 9.27 3.25 17.96
C THR A 297 8.61 3.53 16.61
N LYS A 298 7.60 4.42 16.57
CA LYS A 298 6.95 4.87 15.34
C LYS A 298 7.44 6.26 14.97
N ARG A 299 8.34 6.33 14.00
CA ARG A 299 8.93 7.58 13.48
C ARG A 299 8.68 7.67 11.98
N ASN A 300 8.19 8.81 11.50
CA ASN A 300 8.09 9.06 10.06
C ASN A 300 9.46 9.45 9.48
N MET A 301 9.61 9.52 8.15
CA MET A 301 10.89 9.86 7.49
C MET A 301 11.46 11.19 7.98
N LYS A 302 10.61 12.22 8.18
CA LYS A 302 11.04 13.52 8.70
C LYS A 302 11.61 13.39 10.11
N GLN A 303 10.92 12.68 10.99
CA GLN A 303 11.37 12.42 12.35
C GLN A 303 12.66 11.60 12.37
N MET A 304 12.85 10.66 11.43
CA MET A 304 14.07 9.85 11.34
C MET A 304 15.33 10.67 10.99
N LYS A 305 15.19 11.89 10.45
CA LYS A 305 16.32 12.78 10.17
C LYS A 305 16.96 13.39 11.43
N HIS A 306 16.26 13.34 12.55
CA HIS A 306 16.74 13.86 13.83
C HIS A 306 17.10 12.70 14.76
N PRO A 307 17.92 12.89 15.81
CA PRO A 307 18.07 11.89 16.85
C PRO A 307 16.72 11.56 17.52
N PRO A 308 16.49 10.30 17.93
CA PRO A 308 15.30 9.99 18.72
C PRO A 308 15.40 10.63 20.11
N GLU A 309 14.38 11.38 20.50
CA GLU A 309 14.25 11.86 21.88
C GLU A 309 13.45 10.85 22.71
N ALA A 310 13.95 10.56 23.91
CA ALA A 310 13.21 9.82 24.91
C ALA A 310 12.21 10.76 25.61
N ARG A 311 11.05 10.21 25.99
CA ARG A 311 10.08 10.91 26.84
C ARG A 311 10.03 10.23 28.21
N ASP A 312 9.78 11.03 29.24
CA ASP A 312 9.51 10.53 30.57
C ASP A 312 8.18 9.78 30.60
N ILE A 313 8.15 8.74 31.43
CA ILE A 313 7.00 7.88 31.64
C ILE A 313 6.52 8.01 33.08
N PHE A 314 5.23 8.27 33.22
CA PHE A 314 4.55 8.38 34.50
C PHE A 314 3.32 7.47 34.46
N PRO A 315 3.22 6.48 35.38
CA PRO A 315 2.04 5.62 35.46
C PRO A 315 0.83 6.43 35.95
N LEU A 316 -0.34 6.16 35.37
CA LEU A 316 -1.62 6.69 35.84
C LEU A 316 -2.34 5.67 36.71
N GLU A 317 -2.24 5.87 38.02
CA GLU A 317 -2.78 4.96 39.03
C GLU A 317 -4.30 4.82 38.97
N ILE A 318 -4.78 3.64 39.37
CA ILE A 318 -6.20 3.35 39.54
C ILE A 318 -6.51 3.36 41.04
N LYS A 319 -7.56 4.08 41.43
CA LYS A 319 -8.01 4.18 42.82
C LYS A 319 -8.24 2.78 43.40
N GLY A 320 -7.77 2.54 44.63
CA GLY A 320 -7.90 1.25 45.31
C GLY A 320 -6.83 0.22 44.97
N ARG A 321 -5.90 0.51 44.06
CA ARG A 321 -4.82 -0.43 43.67
C ARG A 321 -3.44 -0.13 44.27
N ASN A 322 -3.39 0.71 45.31
CA ASN A 322 -2.18 0.92 46.12
C ASN A 322 -0.91 1.23 45.30
N HIS A 323 -1.00 2.20 44.37
CA HIS A 323 0.10 2.62 43.49
C HIS A 323 0.74 1.46 42.69
N GLU A 324 -0.08 0.51 42.24
CA GLU A 324 0.35 -0.67 41.48
C GLU A 324 1.20 -0.32 40.25
N GLY A 325 0.85 0.74 39.51
CA GLY A 325 1.59 1.13 38.31
C GLY A 325 3.03 1.49 38.61
N ALA A 326 3.24 2.39 39.58
CA ALA A 326 4.56 2.79 40.07
C ALA A 326 5.34 1.60 40.65
N ARG A 327 4.68 0.76 41.46
CA ARG A 327 5.30 -0.42 42.09
C ARG A 327 5.79 -1.43 41.04
N VAL A 328 4.98 -1.75 40.04
CA VAL A 328 5.38 -2.67 38.97
C VAL A 328 6.55 -2.12 38.17
N LEU A 329 6.51 -0.83 37.83
CA LEU A 329 7.58 -0.19 37.07
C LEU A 329 8.91 -0.19 37.85
N GLN A 330 8.85 0.11 39.14
CA GLN A 330 10.00 0.05 40.04
C GLN A 330 10.57 -1.38 40.13
N GLN A 331 9.72 -2.38 40.44
CA GLN A 331 10.16 -3.77 40.57
C GLN A 331 10.72 -4.35 39.26
N PHE A 332 10.22 -3.89 38.11
CA PHE A 332 10.76 -4.23 36.81
C PHE A 332 12.20 -3.71 36.63
N PHE A 333 12.45 -2.43 36.92
CA PHE A 333 13.80 -1.85 36.79
C PHE A 333 14.78 -2.35 37.86
N GLU A 334 14.30 -2.71 39.05
CA GLU A 334 15.09 -3.40 40.08
C GLU A 334 15.40 -4.87 39.72
N GLY A 335 14.88 -5.38 38.60
CA GLY A 335 15.11 -6.75 38.13
C GLY A 335 14.33 -7.83 38.90
N LYS A 336 13.48 -7.44 39.86
CA LYS A 336 12.61 -8.34 40.65
C LYS A 336 11.48 -8.94 39.81
N MET A 337 11.02 -8.20 38.81
CA MET A 337 10.00 -8.61 37.84
C MET A 337 10.56 -8.59 36.43
N LYS A 338 10.12 -9.52 35.58
CA LYS A 338 10.63 -9.68 34.21
C LYS A 338 9.51 -9.73 33.19
N LEU A 339 9.79 -9.26 31.98
CA LEU A 339 8.91 -9.46 30.84
C LEU A 339 8.84 -10.94 30.45
N PRO A 340 7.83 -11.37 29.67
CA PRO A 340 7.74 -12.71 29.12
C PRO A 340 8.97 -13.06 28.27
N THR A 341 9.43 -14.32 28.35
CA THR A 341 10.69 -14.75 27.70
C THR A 341 10.68 -14.45 26.20
N ALA A 342 9.56 -14.70 25.52
CA ALA A 342 9.46 -14.44 24.08
C ALA A 342 9.62 -12.95 23.75
N LEU A 343 9.11 -12.05 24.60
CA LEU A 343 9.32 -10.61 24.44
C LEU A 343 10.77 -10.22 24.67
N GLN A 344 11.41 -10.75 25.71
CA GLN A 344 12.85 -10.52 25.97
C GLN A 344 13.71 -10.93 24.76
N VAL A 345 13.46 -12.11 24.19
CA VAL A 345 14.16 -12.59 22.98
C VAL A 345 13.99 -11.63 21.80
N GLN A 346 12.79 -11.09 21.57
CA GLN A 346 12.61 -10.09 20.49
C GLN A 346 13.32 -8.77 20.79
N ILE A 347 13.40 -8.36 22.06
CA ILE A 347 14.11 -7.15 22.47
C ILE A 347 15.63 -7.34 22.30
N GLU A 348 16.19 -8.48 22.73
CA GLU A 348 17.60 -8.82 22.57
C GLU A 348 18.01 -8.84 21.09
N ARG A 349 17.16 -9.37 20.20
CA ARG A 349 17.39 -9.35 18.75
C ARG A 349 17.42 -7.94 18.14
N MET A 350 16.96 -6.91 18.86
CA MET A 350 17.11 -5.52 18.39
C MET A 350 18.56 -5.02 18.50
N ASN A 351 19.42 -5.69 19.28
CA ASN A 351 20.84 -5.37 19.34
C ASN A 351 21.50 -5.64 17.97
N PRO A 352 22.22 -4.68 17.36
CA PRO A 352 22.96 -4.88 16.12
C PRO A 352 23.92 -6.07 16.12
N ASP A 353 24.48 -6.41 17.29
CA ASP A 353 25.46 -7.49 17.43
C ASP A 353 24.83 -8.88 17.59
N HIS A 354 23.51 -8.97 17.71
CA HIS A 354 22.82 -10.24 17.90
C HIS A 354 22.85 -11.07 16.59
N PRO A 355 23.15 -12.39 16.61
CA PRO A 355 23.29 -13.22 15.40
C PRO A 355 22.02 -13.26 14.52
N ASN A 356 20.86 -13.08 15.14
CA ASN A 356 19.56 -12.96 14.47
C ASN A 356 19.00 -11.53 14.58
N HIS A 357 19.82 -10.52 14.30
CA HIS A 357 19.44 -9.12 14.43
C HIS A 357 18.16 -8.78 13.63
N ILE A 358 17.24 -8.04 14.26
CA ILE A 358 16.06 -7.48 13.62
C ILE A 358 16.11 -5.95 13.64
N ASN A 359 15.78 -5.34 12.49
CA ASN A 359 15.83 -3.89 12.30
C ASN A 359 14.48 -3.19 12.55
N SER A 360 13.54 -3.83 13.26
CA SER A 360 12.16 -3.33 13.38
C SER A 360 11.50 -3.69 14.71
N TYR A 361 11.20 -2.66 15.51
CA TYR A 361 10.44 -2.79 16.77
C TYR A 361 9.05 -3.42 16.63
N SER A 362 8.53 -3.56 15.41
CA SER A 362 7.24 -4.20 15.19
C SER A 362 7.19 -5.65 15.63
N TYR A 363 8.33 -6.37 15.64
CA TYR A 363 8.37 -7.77 16.06
C TYR A 363 8.03 -7.91 17.55
N VAL A 364 8.50 -6.98 18.40
CA VAL A 364 8.12 -6.90 19.82
C VAL A 364 6.61 -6.66 19.97
N GLY A 365 6.04 -5.73 19.19
CA GLY A 365 4.60 -5.50 19.18
C GLY A 365 3.77 -6.69 18.68
N MET A 366 4.28 -7.45 17.71
CA MET A 366 3.65 -8.67 17.22
C MET A 366 3.69 -9.79 18.27
N GLU A 367 4.82 -9.95 18.96
CA GLU A 367 4.96 -10.95 20.02
C GLU A 367 4.05 -10.62 21.21
N PHE A 368 3.95 -9.33 21.60
CA PHE A 368 3.00 -8.89 22.62
C PHE A 368 1.56 -9.24 22.23
N ARG A 369 1.19 -9.00 20.97
CA ARG A 369 -0.14 -9.38 20.45
C ARG A 369 -0.33 -10.90 20.47
N GLN A 370 0.67 -11.68 20.09
CA GLN A 370 0.59 -13.14 20.08
C GLN A 370 0.39 -13.69 21.50
N MET A 371 1.19 -13.20 22.45
CA MET A 371 1.06 -13.49 23.88
C MET A 371 -0.35 -13.16 24.38
N LEU A 372 -0.79 -11.91 24.20
CA LEU A 372 -2.04 -11.43 24.79
C LEU A 372 -3.28 -11.98 24.08
N CYS A 373 -3.35 -11.94 22.75
CA CYS A 373 -4.58 -12.30 22.03
C CYS A 373 -4.72 -13.80 21.77
N VAL A 374 -3.61 -14.54 21.65
CA VAL A 374 -3.66 -15.95 21.23
C VAL A 374 -3.41 -16.89 22.39
N ARG A 375 -2.47 -16.57 23.29
CA ARG A 375 -2.03 -17.48 24.36
C ARG A 375 -2.69 -17.21 25.71
N CYS A 376 -3.06 -15.96 26.01
CA CYS A 376 -3.65 -15.58 27.29
C CYS A 376 -5.15 -15.91 27.34
N LYS A 377 -5.57 -16.64 28.39
CA LYS A 377 -6.97 -17.00 28.63
C LYS A 377 -7.76 -15.83 29.21
N ALA A 378 -7.24 -15.14 30.24
CA ALA A 378 -7.81 -13.91 30.79
C ALA A 378 -8.25 -12.91 29.70
N TRP A 379 -7.39 -12.65 28.71
CA TRP A 379 -7.74 -11.76 27.60
C TRP A 379 -8.91 -12.29 26.74
N LYS A 380 -8.95 -13.60 26.47
CA LYS A 380 -10.06 -14.22 25.71
C LYS A 380 -11.37 -14.16 26.48
N ASN A 381 -11.31 -14.34 27.80
CA ASN A 381 -12.47 -14.20 28.68
C ASN A 381 -12.99 -12.76 28.63
N LEU A 382 -12.10 -11.77 28.83
CA LEU A 382 -12.45 -10.36 28.74
C LEU A 382 -13.11 -10.06 27.39
N LYS A 383 -12.53 -10.52 26.27
CA LYS A 383 -13.10 -10.35 24.92
C LYS A 383 -14.47 -11.02 24.69
N SER A 384 -14.86 -11.96 25.53
CA SER A 384 -16.15 -12.65 25.44
C SER A 384 -17.26 -11.88 26.15
N ASN A 385 -16.92 -10.83 26.91
CA ASN A 385 -17.90 -10.00 27.59
C ASN A 385 -18.60 -9.06 26.58
N PRO A 386 -19.93 -8.88 26.69
CA PRO A 386 -20.68 -7.99 25.81
C PRO A 386 -20.09 -6.57 25.74
N GLY A 387 -19.87 -6.08 24.53
CA GLY A 387 -19.35 -4.72 24.27
C GLY A 387 -17.82 -4.60 24.30
N THR A 388 -17.09 -5.72 24.40
CA THR A 388 -15.62 -5.77 24.39
C THR A 388 -15.05 -6.63 23.26
N GLU A 389 -15.88 -7.11 22.34
CA GLU A 389 -15.53 -8.06 21.30
C GLU A 389 -14.42 -7.52 20.35
N ASP A 390 -14.36 -6.20 20.22
CA ASP A 390 -13.44 -5.48 19.33
C ASP A 390 -12.19 -4.93 20.02
N ILE A 391 -11.96 -5.22 21.32
CA ILE A 391 -10.73 -4.79 21.98
C ILE A 391 -9.50 -5.45 21.32
N THR A 392 -8.42 -4.68 21.31
CA THR A 392 -7.12 -5.07 20.76
C THR A 392 -6.02 -4.74 21.78
N PRO A 393 -4.77 -5.21 21.61
CA PRO A 393 -3.68 -4.79 22.49
C PRO A 393 -3.50 -3.26 22.56
N TYR A 394 -3.88 -2.53 21.51
CA TYR A 394 -3.85 -1.07 21.52
C TYR A 394 -4.95 -0.45 22.39
N SER A 395 -6.01 -1.18 22.71
CA SER A 395 -7.08 -0.75 23.62
C SER A 395 -6.55 -0.45 25.03
N LEU A 396 -5.44 -1.08 25.47
CA LEU A 396 -4.75 -0.72 26.72
C LEU A 396 -4.24 0.74 26.69
N ARG A 397 -3.63 1.13 25.57
CA ARG A 397 -3.13 2.49 25.35
C ARG A 397 -4.28 3.50 25.19
N HIS A 398 -5.39 3.10 24.59
CA HIS A 398 -6.61 3.92 24.58
C HIS A 398 -7.21 4.05 25.99
N GLY A 399 -7.16 2.99 26.80
CA GLY A 399 -7.53 2.99 28.21
C GLY A 399 -6.76 4.02 29.01
N PHE A 400 -5.44 4.08 28.84
CA PHE A 400 -4.60 5.14 29.44
C PHE A 400 -5.07 6.54 29.03
N ALA A 401 -5.29 6.77 27.72
CA ALA A 401 -5.72 8.08 27.24
C ALA A 401 -7.08 8.49 27.83
N TRP A 402 -8.03 7.55 27.88
CA TRP A 402 -9.34 7.75 28.48
C TRP A 402 -9.23 8.07 29.98
N ARG A 403 -8.43 7.32 30.74
CA ARG A 403 -8.21 7.59 32.18
C ARG A 403 -7.59 8.95 32.40
N ALA A 404 -6.61 9.32 31.58
CA ALA A 404 -5.96 10.63 31.65
C ALA A 404 -6.97 11.76 31.50
N THR A 405 -7.96 11.66 30.60
CA THR A 405 -8.81 12.81 30.24
C THR A 405 -10.20 12.80 30.86
N TYR A 406 -10.81 11.63 31.04
CA TYR A 406 -12.19 11.46 31.49
C TYR A 406 -12.32 10.70 32.82
N GLY A 407 -11.32 9.88 33.18
CA GLY A 407 -11.30 9.21 34.48
C GLY A 407 -11.00 10.18 35.63
N ASP A 408 -10.70 9.62 36.80
CA ASP A 408 -10.45 10.37 38.03
C ASP A 408 -9.30 11.38 37.93
N THR A 409 -8.40 11.26 36.95
CA THR A 409 -7.22 12.13 36.83
C THR A 409 -7.52 13.50 36.23
N GLN A 410 -8.46 13.58 35.27
CA GLN A 410 -8.87 14.82 34.57
C GLN A 410 -7.72 15.71 34.07
N MET A 411 -6.65 15.09 33.58
CA MET A 411 -5.47 15.75 33.03
C MET A 411 -5.77 16.50 31.73
N SER A 412 -5.11 17.63 31.52
CA SER A 412 -5.17 18.34 30.24
C SER A 412 -4.72 17.46 29.07
N HIS A 413 -5.40 17.60 27.93
CA HIS A 413 -5.05 16.86 26.72
C HIS A 413 -3.62 17.12 26.23
N ARG A 414 -3.03 18.27 26.53
CA ARG A 414 -1.63 18.58 26.19
C ARG A 414 -0.66 17.70 26.97
N ALA A 415 -0.90 17.54 28.27
CA ALA A 415 -0.09 16.66 29.12
C ALA A 415 -0.30 15.19 28.72
N ALA A 416 -1.55 14.75 28.49
CA ALA A 416 -1.83 13.40 28.00
C ALA A 416 -1.14 13.12 26.65
N ALA A 417 -1.17 14.06 25.71
CA ALA A 417 -0.46 13.96 24.43
C ALA A 417 1.05 13.84 24.62
N ARG A 418 1.65 14.63 25.51
CA ARG A 418 3.09 14.59 25.81
C ARG A 418 3.50 13.24 26.40
N LEU A 419 2.76 12.71 27.38
CA LEU A 419 3.02 11.40 27.99
C LEU A 419 2.97 10.26 26.98
N MET A 420 2.06 10.35 26.01
CA MET A 420 1.93 9.36 24.94
C MET A 420 2.92 9.58 23.79
N GLY A 421 3.64 10.70 23.74
CA GLY A 421 4.53 11.04 22.63
C GLY A 421 3.77 11.35 21.34
N HIS A 422 2.67 12.09 21.44
CA HIS A 422 1.88 12.61 20.32
C HIS A 422 1.96 14.13 20.25
N ASP A 423 1.83 14.69 19.05
CA ASP A 423 1.33 16.06 18.93
C ASP A 423 -0.16 16.11 19.30
N LEU A 424 -0.64 17.28 19.72
CA LEU A 424 -2.00 17.45 20.21
C LEU A 424 -3.07 17.09 19.16
N VAL A 425 -2.83 17.42 17.87
CA VAL A 425 -3.78 17.16 16.79
C VAL A 425 -3.94 15.66 16.57
N THR A 426 -2.82 14.93 16.50
CA THR A 426 -2.80 13.46 16.43
C THR A 426 -3.47 12.84 17.65
N HIS A 427 -3.22 13.37 18.85
CA HIS A 427 -3.85 12.86 20.07
C HIS A 427 -5.37 13.03 20.02
N MET A 428 -5.87 14.23 19.70
CA MET A 428 -7.31 14.50 19.54
C MET A 428 -7.96 13.58 18.52
N ARG A 429 -7.34 13.47 17.33
CA ARG A 429 -7.91 12.72 16.21
C ARG A 429 -8.09 11.24 16.51
N TRP A 430 -7.17 10.63 17.25
CA TRP A 430 -7.12 9.18 17.44
C TRP A 430 -7.49 8.72 18.84
N TYR A 431 -7.12 9.48 19.88
CA TYR A 431 -7.26 9.08 21.28
C TYR A 431 -8.33 9.90 22.01
N GLY A 432 -8.37 11.21 21.78
CA GLY A 432 -9.38 12.09 22.39
C GLY A 432 -10.78 11.96 21.77
N ARG A 433 -10.91 11.32 20.60
CA ARG A 433 -12.19 11.18 19.90
C ARG A 433 -13.08 10.08 20.49
N TRP A 434 -12.50 9.05 21.11
CA TRP A 434 -13.28 7.93 21.63
C TRP A 434 -13.81 8.27 23.01
N ILE A 435 -15.14 8.27 23.14
CA ILE A 435 -15.86 8.35 24.40
C ILE A 435 -17.17 7.59 24.22
N ASP A 436 -17.52 6.73 25.18
CA ASP A 436 -18.80 6.03 25.14
C ASP A 436 -19.92 6.84 25.80
N ARG A 437 -21.16 6.42 25.53
CA ARG A 437 -22.37 7.10 26.03
C ARG A 437 -22.37 7.19 27.57
N ALA A 438 -21.91 6.15 28.25
CA ALA A 438 -21.86 6.13 29.72
C ALA A 438 -20.90 7.20 30.27
N SER A 439 -19.74 7.36 29.64
CA SER A 439 -18.74 8.36 30.00
C SER A 439 -19.24 9.78 29.71
N VAL A 440 -19.93 9.99 28.58
CA VAL A 440 -20.57 11.30 28.29
C VAL A 440 -21.61 11.62 29.36
N LYS A 441 -22.48 10.66 29.71
CA LYS A 441 -23.50 10.87 30.74
C LYS A 441 -22.86 11.20 32.09
N ALA A 442 -21.87 10.42 32.52
CA ALA A 442 -21.17 10.65 33.79
C ALA A 442 -20.51 12.05 33.85
N GLU A 443 -19.95 12.52 32.75
CA GLU A 443 -19.35 13.86 32.68
C GLU A 443 -20.41 14.98 32.77
N VAL A 444 -21.57 14.81 32.13
CA VAL A 444 -22.69 15.74 32.23
C VAL A 444 -23.26 15.76 33.65
N ASP A 445 -23.51 14.57 34.23
CA ASP A 445 -24.01 14.43 35.60
C ASP A 445 -23.06 15.15 36.59
N ARG A 446 -21.75 14.89 36.49
CA ARG A 446 -20.71 15.54 37.32
C ARG A 446 -20.73 17.07 37.23
N LEU A 447 -20.99 17.63 36.04
CA LEU A 447 -21.07 19.08 35.87
C LEU A 447 -22.36 19.65 36.44
N ASN A 448 -23.48 18.95 36.26
CA ASN A 448 -24.76 19.35 36.82
C ASN A 448 -24.76 19.29 38.36
N ASP A 449 -24.08 18.29 38.95
CA ASP A 449 -23.91 18.16 40.40
C ASP A 449 -23.10 19.30 41.03
N LYS A 450 -22.36 20.08 40.23
CA LYS A 450 -21.65 21.29 40.70
C LYS A 450 -22.48 22.57 40.56
N CYS A 451 -23.61 22.51 39.87
CA CYS A 451 -24.53 23.63 39.68
C CYS A 451 -25.62 23.70 40.77
N TYR A 452 -25.69 22.68 41.62
CA TYR A 452 -26.42 22.65 42.90
C TYR A 452 -25.41 22.67 44.04
#